data_AF-A0A7C2UUD0-F1
#
_entry.id   AF-A0A7C2UUD0-F1
#
_cell.length_a   1.000
_cell.length_b   1.000
_cell.length_c   1.000
_cell.angle_alpha   90.00
_cell.angle_beta   90.00
_cell.angle_gamma   90.00
#
_symmetry.space_group_name_H-M   'P 1'
#
loop_
_entity.id
_entity.type
_entity.pdbx_description
1 polymer ?
#
loop_
_entity_poly.entity_id
_entity_poly.type
_entity_poly.pdbx_seq_one_letter_code
_entity_poly.pdbx_strand_id
1 'polypeptide(L)'
;MGETINTQSTVIYNKERGQLELAVSFPEEKYLWNRDLHPTPISKRTWDWYTYAAIWFSMAFIVPSWSLASVGLSFGLGTLESIMVVFLGNLIVLVPMIIQSHGGARYGIPEPVLTRTRWGVYGAIFPSWIRAIIGAGWWGIETYIMTEAAVGIYAILSGKLPALESLVARG
;
A
#
# COMPACT_ATOMS: atom_id res chain seq x y z
N MET A 1 6.40 -1.00 42.93
CA MET A 1 6.02 -2.43 42.91
C MET A 1 6.13 -2.87 41.47
N GLY A 2 7.33 -3.29 41.05
CA GLY A 2 7.62 -3.65 39.67
C GLY A 2 7.21 -5.09 39.43
N GLU A 3 6.12 -5.30 38.70
CA GLU A 3 5.68 -6.61 38.28
C GLU A 3 6.67 -7.12 37.23
N THR A 4 7.48 -8.12 37.59
CA THR A 4 8.38 -8.80 36.65
C THR A 4 7.54 -9.60 35.67
N ILE A 5 7.17 -8.96 34.56
CA ILE A 5 6.49 -9.58 33.42
C ILE A 5 7.40 -10.69 32.90
N ASN A 6 6.97 -11.94 33.06
CA ASN A 6 7.68 -13.10 32.52
C ASN A 6 7.56 -13.08 30.99
N THR A 7 8.54 -12.50 30.30
CA THR A 7 8.50 -12.26 28.85
C THR A 7 8.32 -13.54 28.02
N GLN A 8 8.62 -14.72 28.57
CA GLN A 8 8.50 -15.99 27.85
C GLN A 8 7.05 -16.52 27.73
N SER A 9 6.10 -16.05 28.56
CA SER A 9 4.70 -16.50 28.49
C SER A 9 3.84 -15.69 27.51
N THR A 10 4.33 -14.54 27.04
CA THR A 10 3.53 -13.58 26.26
C THR A 10 3.73 -13.73 24.75
N VAL A 11 4.88 -14.27 24.32
CA VAL A 11 5.27 -14.33 22.91
C VAL A 11 5.70 -15.75 22.52
N ILE A 12 5.07 -16.30 21.48
CA ILE A 12 5.41 -17.60 20.90
C ILE A 12 6.38 -17.35 19.73
N TYR A 13 7.55 -17.98 19.77
CA TYR A 13 8.53 -17.92 18.69
C TYR A 13 8.50 -19.18 17.84
N ASN A 14 8.23 -19.02 16.55
CA ASN A 14 8.33 -20.10 15.57
C ASN A 14 9.72 -20.10 14.93
N LYS A 15 10.55 -21.09 15.31
CA LYS A 15 11.94 -21.25 14.83
C LYS A 15 12.03 -21.58 13.34
N GLU A 16 11.03 -22.26 12.77
CA GLU A 16 11.06 -22.70 11.36
C GLU A 16 10.79 -21.54 10.40
N ARG A 17 9.89 -20.62 10.78
CA ARG A 17 9.51 -19.47 9.96
C ARG A 17 10.14 -18.15 10.40
N GLY A 18 10.89 -18.14 11.52
CA GLY A 18 11.46 -16.93 12.11
C GLY A 18 10.41 -15.90 12.59
N GLN A 19 9.16 -16.35 12.76
CA GLN A 19 8.00 -15.50 13.07
C GLN A 19 7.73 -15.44 14.57
N LEU A 20 7.23 -14.29 15.01
CA LEU A 20 6.78 -14.06 16.38
C LEU A 20 5.26 -13.88 16.40
N GLU A 21 4.63 -14.49 17.39
CA GLU A 21 3.21 -14.38 17.68
C GLU A 21 3.01 -13.89 19.11
N LEU A 22 2.09 -12.94 19.27
CA LEU A 22 1.64 -12.50 20.57
C LEU A 22 0.54 -13.45 21.05
N ALA A 23 0.81 -14.20 22.12
CA ALA A 23 -0.11 -15.20 22.69
C ALA A 23 -1.17 -14.60 23.62
N VAL A 24 -0.99 -13.33 24.01
CA VAL A 24 -1.83 -12.63 24.99
C VAL A 24 -2.51 -11.43 24.32
N SER A 25 -3.79 -11.25 24.61
CA SER A 25 -4.56 -10.06 24.25
C SER A 25 -4.71 -9.12 25.45
N PHE A 26 -4.76 -7.82 25.20
CA PHE A 26 -4.89 -6.78 26.24
C PHE A 26 -6.20 -5.98 26.08
N PRO A 27 -7.39 -6.61 26.25
CA PRO A 27 -8.68 -5.94 26.07
C PRO A 27 -8.96 -4.83 27.09
N GLU A 28 -8.24 -4.79 28.20
CA GLU A 28 -8.30 -3.74 29.22
C GLU A 28 -7.86 -2.37 28.67
N GLU A 29 -7.00 -2.34 27.65
CA GLU A 29 -6.49 -1.13 27.01
C GLU A 29 -7.46 -0.54 25.98
N LYS A 30 -8.58 0.01 26.45
CA LYS A 30 -9.71 0.48 25.61
C LYS A 30 -9.34 1.45 24.48
N TYR A 31 -8.30 2.26 24.65
CA TYR A 31 -7.91 3.29 23.67
C TYR A 31 -6.87 2.81 22.64
N LEU A 32 -6.08 1.80 22.98
CA LEU A 32 -4.94 1.36 22.17
C LEU A 32 -5.16 0.00 21.52
N TRP A 33 -6.03 -0.82 22.11
CA TRP A 33 -6.32 -2.17 21.67
C TRP A 33 -7.64 -2.24 20.91
N ASN A 34 -7.60 -2.90 19.75
CA ASN A 34 -8.77 -3.30 18.98
C ASN A 34 -8.50 -4.70 18.40
N ARG A 35 -9.53 -5.53 18.26
CA ARG A 35 -9.45 -6.87 17.64
C ARG A 35 -8.85 -6.83 16.24
N ASP A 36 -9.18 -5.80 15.46
CA ASP A 36 -8.67 -5.65 14.08
C ASP A 36 -7.22 -5.17 14.01
N LEU A 37 -6.73 -4.56 15.10
CA LEU A 37 -5.33 -4.11 15.23
C LEU A 37 -4.44 -5.14 15.95
N HIS A 38 -5.05 -6.21 16.47
CA HIS A 38 -4.31 -7.28 17.13
C HIS A 38 -3.37 -7.96 16.12
N PRO A 39 -2.14 -8.32 16.52
CA PRO A 39 -1.23 -9.05 15.65
C PRO A 39 -1.88 -10.33 15.09
N THR A 40 -1.68 -10.56 13.79
CA THR A 40 -2.25 -11.74 13.13
C THR A 40 -1.58 -13.02 13.64
N PRO A 41 -2.33 -14.00 14.19
CA PRO A 41 -1.79 -15.30 14.61
C PRO A 41 -1.08 -16.03 13.46
N ILE A 42 -0.05 -16.82 13.75
CA ILE A 42 0.71 -17.55 12.72
C ILE A 42 -0.20 -18.51 11.96
N SER A 43 -1.20 -19.11 12.63
CA SER A 43 -2.20 -19.98 11.99
C SER A 43 -3.01 -19.30 10.89
N LYS A 44 -3.14 -17.97 10.93
CA LYS A 44 -3.84 -17.17 9.90
C LYS A 44 -2.90 -16.59 8.83
N ARG A 45 -1.58 -16.78 8.95
CA ARG A 45 -0.58 -16.34 7.98
C ARG A 45 -0.37 -17.43 6.92
N THR A 46 -1.39 -17.64 6.10
CA THR A 46 -1.46 -18.73 5.10
C THR A 46 -1.04 -18.32 3.70
N TRP A 47 -0.71 -17.05 3.48
CA TRP A 47 -0.35 -16.54 2.16
C TRP A 47 1.02 -17.06 1.72
N ASP A 48 1.04 -17.64 0.54
CA ASP A 48 2.26 -18.10 -0.12
C ASP A 48 2.79 -17.02 -1.07
N TRP A 49 3.99 -17.21 -1.60
CA TRP A 49 4.64 -16.27 -2.52
C TRP A 49 3.75 -15.97 -3.75
N TYR A 50 2.96 -16.94 -4.22
CA TYR A 50 2.02 -16.75 -5.32
C TYR A 50 0.95 -15.71 -4.99
N THR A 51 0.39 -15.75 -3.78
CA THR A 51 -0.62 -14.79 -3.33
C THR A 51 -0.03 -13.38 -3.30
N TYR A 52 1.19 -13.23 -2.78
CA TYR A 52 1.88 -11.95 -2.79
C TYR A 52 2.17 -11.46 -4.21
N ALA A 53 2.67 -12.33 -5.10
CA ALA A 53 2.95 -11.98 -6.49
C ALA A 53 1.69 -11.55 -7.25
N ALA A 54 0.57 -12.24 -7.06
CA ALA A 54 -0.70 -11.89 -7.69
C ALA A 54 -1.23 -10.53 -7.23
N ILE A 55 -1.17 -10.23 -5.93
CA ILE A 55 -1.57 -8.91 -5.39
C ILE A 55 -0.66 -7.83 -5.96
N TRP A 56 0.65 -8.04 -5.97
CA TRP A 56 1.61 -7.08 -6.52
C TRP A 56 1.39 -6.81 -8.01
N PHE A 57 1.18 -7.85 -8.79
CA PHE A 57 0.87 -7.70 -10.21
C PHE A 57 -0.41 -6.89 -10.42
N SER A 58 -1.47 -7.20 -9.66
CA SER A 58 -2.73 -6.46 -9.71
C SER A 58 -2.56 -4.98 -9.31
N MET A 59 -1.68 -4.68 -8.35
CA MET A 59 -1.41 -3.30 -7.92
C MET A 59 -0.52 -2.53 -8.90
N ALA A 60 0.38 -3.21 -9.62
CA ALA A 60 1.25 -2.59 -10.61
C ALA A 60 0.52 -2.29 -11.94
N PHE A 61 -0.51 -3.08 -12.25
CA PHE A 61 -1.30 -2.98 -13.47
C PHE A 61 -2.37 -1.87 -13.37
N ILE A 62 -1.91 -0.62 -13.34
CA ILE A 62 -2.76 0.58 -13.26
C ILE A 62 -2.34 1.59 -14.32
N VAL A 63 -3.28 2.37 -14.87
CA VAL A 63 -3.04 3.35 -15.95
C VAL A 63 -1.85 4.30 -15.66
N PRO A 64 -1.71 4.87 -14.44
CA PRO A 64 -0.58 5.76 -14.13
C PRO A 64 0.80 5.15 -14.38
N SER A 65 0.98 3.84 -14.14
CA SER A 65 2.25 3.15 -14.39
C SER A 65 2.68 3.19 -15.85
N TRP A 66 1.70 3.13 -16.77
CA TRP A 66 1.93 3.12 -18.21
C TRP A 66 2.22 4.54 -18.69
N SER A 67 1.46 5.51 -18.17
CA SER A 67 1.67 6.93 -18.45
C SER A 67 3.05 7.39 -18.00
N LEU A 68 3.58 6.86 -16.89
CA LEU A 68 4.91 7.22 -16.39
C LEU A 68 6.04 6.85 -17.37
N ALA A 69 5.92 5.73 -18.09
CA ALA A 69 6.88 5.36 -19.13
C ALA A 69 6.83 6.31 -20.33
N SER A 70 5.64 6.83 -20.66
CA SER A 70 5.44 7.82 -21.72
C SER A 70 6.04 9.19 -21.37
N VAL A 71 6.04 9.56 -20.09
CA VAL A 71 6.59 10.85 -19.62
C VAL A 71 8.08 11.00 -19.95
N GLY A 72 8.87 9.94 -19.87
CA GLY A 72 10.30 10.00 -20.23
C GLY A 72 10.54 10.37 -21.70
N LEU A 73 9.63 9.99 -22.61
CA LEU A 73 9.71 10.40 -24.02
C LEU A 73 9.50 11.91 -24.16
N SER A 74 8.63 12.51 -23.35
CA SER A 74 8.42 13.96 -23.32
C SER A 74 9.66 14.73 -22.85
N PHE A 75 10.56 14.08 -22.10
CA PHE A 75 11.86 14.63 -21.70
C PHE A 75 12.96 14.44 -22.77
N GLY A 76 12.63 13.87 -23.93
CA GLY A 76 13.57 13.63 -25.03
C GLY A 76 14.39 12.34 -24.92
N LEU A 77 14.05 11.45 -23.97
CA LEU A 77 14.68 10.14 -23.86
C LEU A 77 14.15 9.17 -24.92
N GLY A 78 15.00 8.27 -25.40
CA GLY A 78 14.56 7.15 -26.22
C GLY A 78 13.61 6.23 -25.44
N THR A 79 12.77 5.46 -26.14
CA THR A 79 11.79 4.56 -25.52
C THR A 79 12.44 3.58 -24.54
N LEU A 80 13.58 2.98 -24.93
CA LEU A 80 14.31 2.04 -24.08
C LEU A 80 14.93 2.72 -22.87
N GLU A 81 15.47 3.93 -23.04
CA GLU A 81 16.07 4.72 -21.96
C GLU A 81 15.02 5.14 -20.93
N SER A 82 13.84 5.58 -21.38
CA SER A 82 12.71 5.91 -20.51
C SER A 82 12.30 4.71 -19.64
N ILE A 83 12.15 3.54 -20.25
CA ILE A 83 11.80 2.30 -19.53
C ILE A 83 12.89 1.96 -18.51
N MET A 84 14.16 2.07 -18.88
CA MET A 84 15.28 1.79 -17.96
C MET A 84 15.33 2.77 -16.77
N VAL A 85 15.04 4.06 -16.99
CA VAL A 85 14.98 5.06 -15.92
C VAL A 85 13.83 4.76 -14.95
N VAL A 86 12.65 4.43 -15.47
CA VAL A 86 11.50 4.02 -14.63
C VAL A 86 11.82 2.75 -13.85
N PHE A 87 12.44 1.76 -14.49
CA PHE A 87 12.87 0.53 -13.83
C PHE A 87 13.87 0.81 -12.70
N LEU A 88 14.89 1.64 -12.95
CA LEU A 88 15.89 2.01 -11.96
C LEU A 88 15.26 2.76 -10.77
N GLY A 89 14.33 3.68 -11.03
CA GLY A 89 13.59 4.38 -9.99
C GLY A 89 12.83 3.41 -9.07
N ASN A 90 12.16 2.40 -9.65
CA ASN A 90 11.45 1.38 -8.87
C ASN A 90 12.42 0.50 -8.05
N LEU A 91 13.59 0.16 -8.59
CA LEU A 91 14.62 -0.57 -7.84
C LEU A 91 15.13 0.21 -6.63
N ILE A 92 15.29 1.52 -6.74
CA ILE A 92 15.72 2.36 -5.61
C ILE A 92 14.63 2.38 -4.52
N VAL A 93 13.36 2.51 -4.91
CA VAL A 93 12.22 2.52 -3.97
C VAL A 93 12.00 1.14 -3.32
N LEU A 94 12.40 0.05 -3.99
CA LEU A 94 12.29 -1.30 -3.46
C LEU A 94 13.09 -1.50 -2.16
N VAL A 95 14.24 -0.83 -2.01
CA VAL A 95 15.10 -0.97 -0.83
C VAL A 95 14.40 -0.56 0.48
N PRO A 96 13.91 0.68 0.65
CA PRO A 96 13.19 1.07 1.86
C PRO A 96 11.89 0.28 2.05
N MET A 97 11.26 -0.16 0.96
CA MET A 97 10.03 -0.96 1.02
C MET A 97 10.26 -2.33 1.68
N ILE A 98 11.34 -3.03 1.31
CA ILE A 98 11.71 -4.32 1.94
C ILE A 98 12.05 -4.14 3.42
N ILE A 99 12.76 -3.07 3.76
CA ILE A 99 13.10 -2.76 5.16
C ILE A 99 11.83 -2.56 5.99
N GLN A 100 10.86 -1.82 5.43
CA GLN A 100 9.59 -1.58 6.11
C GLN A 100 8.74 -2.84 6.23
N SER A 101 8.73 -3.71 5.21
CA SER A 101 7.93 -4.94 5.22
C SER A 101 8.40 -5.98 6.23
N HIS A 102 9.69 -5.97 6.60
CA HIS A 102 10.25 -6.93 7.57
C HIS A 102 9.51 -6.90 8.92
N GLY A 103 9.18 -5.72 9.44
CA GLY A 103 8.46 -5.58 10.71
C GLY A 103 7.06 -6.21 10.66
N GLY A 104 6.32 -5.95 9.59
CA GLY A 104 4.99 -6.56 9.38
C GLY A 104 5.06 -8.07 9.21
N ALA A 105 6.02 -8.58 8.43
CA ALA A 105 6.15 -10.01 8.15
C ALA A 105 6.60 -10.83 9.38
N ARG A 106 7.53 -10.30 10.18
CA ARG A 106 8.08 -10.99 11.35
C ARG A 106 7.07 -11.03 12.52
N TYR A 107 6.48 -9.88 12.83
CA TYR A 107 5.62 -9.72 14.01
C TYR A 107 4.11 -9.87 13.71
N GLY A 108 3.69 -9.81 12.44
CA GLY A 108 2.28 -9.83 12.06
C GLY A 108 1.50 -8.60 12.53
N ILE A 109 2.21 -7.49 12.78
CA ILE A 109 1.65 -6.25 13.33
C ILE A 109 1.23 -5.34 12.17
N PRO A 110 0.03 -4.73 12.20
CA PRO A 110 -0.38 -3.78 11.18
C PRO A 110 0.42 -2.47 11.28
N GLU A 111 0.64 -1.82 10.13
CA GLU A 111 1.49 -0.63 10.00
C GLU A 111 1.14 0.51 11.00
N PRO A 112 -0.14 0.82 11.30
CA PRO A 112 -0.48 1.84 12.28
C PRO A 112 0.06 1.56 13.68
N VAL A 113 0.18 0.28 14.06
CA VAL A 113 0.74 -0.12 15.36
C VAL A 113 2.27 -0.05 15.32
N LEU A 114 2.89 -0.45 14.20
CA LEU A 114 4.34 -0.31 14.00
C LEU A 114 4.79 1.16 13.98
N THR A 115 3.98 2.07 13.45
CA THR A 115 4.29 3.50 13.43
C THR A 115 4.25 4.11 14.84
N ARG A 116 3.42 3.59 15.76
CA ARG A 116 3.44 3.99 17.19
C ARG A 116 4.75 3.63 17.89
N THR A 117 5.45 2.58 17.48
CA THR A 117 6.75 2.25 18.10
C THR A 117 7.85 3.23 17.68
N ARG A 118 7.67 3.93 16.55
CA ARG A 118 8.64 4.90 16.01
C ARG A 118 8.35 6.32 16.47
N TRP A 119 7.07 6.70 16.54
CA TRP A 119 6.63 8.08 16.80
C TRP A 119 5.94 8.25 18.17
N GLY A 120 5.73 7.17 18.91
CA GLY A 120 4.88 7.16 20.10
C GLY A 120 3.39 7.13 19.76
N VAL A 121 2.55 7.00 20.78
CA VAL A 121 1.09 6.90 20.64
C VAL A 121 0.51 8.16 20.00
N TYR A 122 0.85 9.34 20.53
CA TYR A 122 0.33 10.61 20.04
C TYR A 122 1.06 11.11 18.79
N GLY A 123 2.37 10.85 18.67
CA GLY A 123 3.14 11.26 17.50
C GLY A 123 2.76 10.51 16.22
N ALA A 124 2.23 9.28 16.33
CA ALA A 124 1.75 8.50 15.18
C ALA A 124 0.56 9.15 14.43
N ILE A 125 -0.11 10.14 15.02
CA ILE A 125 -1.21 10.88 14.37
C ILE A 125 -0.69 11.66 13.16
N PHE A 126 0.48 12.28 13.26
CA PHE A 126 1.07 13.07 12.17
C PHE A 126 1.34 12.27 10.88
N PRO A 127 2.09 11.15 10.90
CA PRO A 127 2.29 10.33 9.70
C PRO A 127 0.98 9.70 9.19
N SER A 128 0.03 9.41 10.10
CA SER A 128 -1.29 8.90 9.70
C SER A 128 -2.06 9.92 8.87
N TRP A 129 -2.05 11.20 9.25
CA TRP A 129 -2.69 12.28 8.47
C TRP A 129 -2.03 12.48 7.10
N ILE A 130 -0.69 12.50 7.05
CA ILE A 130 0.03 12.60 5.78
C ILE A 130 -0.37 11.46 4.85
N ARG A 131 -0.38 10.22 5.37
CA ARG A 131 -0.79 9.04 4.61
C ARG A 131 -2.24 9.11 4.16
N ALA A 132 -3.14 9.64 4.99
CA ALA A 132 -4.55 9.82 4.63
C ALA A 132 -4.75 10.82 3.48
N ILE A 133 -4.05 11.96 3.51
CA ILE A 133 -4.12 12.98 2.45
C ILE A 133 -3.58 12.43 1.13
N ILE A 134 -2.41 11.77 1.17
CA ILE A 134 -1.81 11.15 -0.02
C ILE A 134 -2.75 10.07 -0.59
N GLY A 135 -3.34 9.23 0.28
CA GLY A 135 -4.31 8.21 -0.12
C GLY A 135 -5.56 8.79 -0.77
N ALA A 136 -6.10 9.89 -0.24
CA ALA A 136 -7.24 10.59 -0.83
C ALA A 136 -6.89 11.18 -2.21
N GLY A 137 -5.68 11.72 -2.37
CA GLY A 137 -5.18 12.20 -3.66
C GLY A 137 -5.09 11.08 -4.70
N TRP A 138 -4.50 9.93 -4.33
CA TRP A 138 -4.45 8.76 -5.19
C TRP A 138 -5.84 8.26 -5.58
N TRP A 139 -6.76 8.17 -4.62
CA TRP A 139 -8.14 7.76 -4.92
C TRP A 139 -8.85 8.72 -5.89
N GLY A 140 -8.58 10.03 -5.77
CA GLY A 140 -9.11 11.03 -6.71
C GLY A 140 -8.61 10.82 -8.14
N ILE A 141 -7.31 10.56 -8.32
CA ILE A 141 -6.71 10.30 -9.65
C ILE A 141 -7.32 9.04 -10.28
N GLU A 142 -7.42 7.95 -9.52
CA GLU A 142 -8.00 6.69 -10.03
C GLU A 142 -9.47 6.88 -10.42
N THR A 143 -10.25 7.59 -9.60
CA THR A 143 -11.66 7.87 -9.88
C THR A 143 -11.84 8.75 -11.13
N TYR A 144 -10.94 9.72 -11.33
CA TYR A 144 -10.91 10.54 -12.53
C TYR A 144 -10.70 9.70 -13.79
N ILE A 145 -9.65 8.87 -13.80
CA ILE A 145 -9.32 7.99 -14.93
C ILE A 145 -10.48 7.02 -15.24
N MET A 146 -11.09 6.44 -14.20
CA MET A 146 -12.25 5.57 -14.35
C MET A 146 -13.45 6.30 -14.97
N THR A 147 -13.66 7.57 -14.61
CA THR A 147 -14.74 8.40 -15.14
C THR A 147 -14.51 8.72 -16.62
N GLU A 148 -13.29 9.10 -17.02
CA GLU A 148 -12.94 9.33 -18.43
C GLU A 148 -13.19 8.08 -19.28
N ALA A 149 -12.76 6.90 -18.79
CA ALA A 149 -12.99 5.64 -19.48
C ALA A 149 -14.49 5.33 -19.62
N ALA A 150 -15.28 5.52 -18.56
CA ALA A 150 -16.71 5.27 -18.58
C ALA A 150 -17.46 6.20 -19.55
N VAL A 151 -17.12 7.50 -19.55
CA VAL A 151 -17.70 8.48 -20.48
C VAL A 151 -17.33 8.15 -21.93
N GLY A 152 -16.07 7.78 -22.19
CA GLY A 152 -15.61 7.37 -23.51
C GLY A 152 -16.39 6.16 -24.04
N ILE A 153 -16.56 5.12 -23.22
CA ILE A 153 -17.35 3.94 -23.58
C ILE A 153 -18.81 4.31 -23.86
N TYR A 154 -19.42 5.13 -23.00
CA TYR A 154 -20.81 5.57 -23.20
C TYR A 154 -20.99 6.36 -24.49
N ALA A 155 -20.03 7.23 -24.84
CA ALA A 155 -20.08 8.03 -26.06
C ALA A 155 -20.01 7.18 -27.33
N ILE A 156 -19.15 6.15 -27.31
CA ILE A 156 -19.02 5.18 -28.40
C ILE A 156 -20.33 4.41 -28.56
N LEU A 157 -20.88 3.88 -27.47
CA LEU A 157 -22.11 3.07 -27.50
C LEU A 157 -23.36 3.87 -27.89
N SER A 158 -23.42 5.15 -27.53
CA SER A 158 -24.56 6.03 -27.84
C SER A 158 -24.47 6.73 -29.19
N GLY A 159 -23.38 6.53 -29.95
CA GLY A 159 -23.15 7.23 -31.23
C GLY A 159 -22.94 8.75 -31.08
N LYS A 160 -22.69 9.24 -29.86
CA LYS A 160 -22.53 10.67 -29.54
C LYS A 160 -21.07 11.14 -29.61
N LEU A 161 -20.17 10.32 -30.15
CA LEU A 161 -18.77 10.67 -30.40
C LEU A 161 -18.59 12.06 -31.06
N PRO A 162 -19.32 12.42 -32.15
CA PRO A 162 -19.13 13.73 -32.78
C PRO A 162 -19.57 14.90 -31.89
N ALA A 163 -20.55 14.67 -31.00
CA ALA A 163 -21.01 15.69 -30.06
C ALA A 163 -19.97 15.94 -28.97
N LEU A 164 -19.28 14.91 -28.49
CA LEU A 164 -18.17 15.09 -27.55
C LEU A 164 -16.95 15.75 -28.20
N GLU A 165 -16.58 15.37 -29.42
CA GLU A 165 -15.50 16.04 -30.15
C GLU A 165 -15.77 17.53 -30.32
N SER A 166 -17.03 17.90 -30.61
CA SER A 166 -17.43 19.31 -30.73
C SER A 166 -17.38 20.09 -29.40
N LEU A 167 -17.52 19.42 -28.26
CA LEU A 167 -17.43 20.04 -26.93
C LEU A 167 -15.99 20.18 -26.49
N VAL A 168 -15.15 19.16 -26.74
CA VAL A 168 -13.71 19.20 -26.47
C VAL A 168 -13.02 20.27 -27.33
N ALA A 169 -13.43 20.45 -28.58
CA ALA A 169 -12.88 21.49 -29.46
C ALA A 169 -13.27 22.94 -29.05
N ARG A 170 -14.21 23.10 -28.11
CA ARG A 170 -14.71 24.41 -27.66
C ARG A 170 -14.27 24.80 -26.25
N GLY A 171 -13.65 23.87 -25.50
CA GLY A 171 -13.02 24.12 -24.20
C GLY A 171 -11.52 24.32 -24.35
#